data_AF-A0A533SGM1-F1
#
_entry.id   AF-A0A533SGM1-F1
#
_cell.length_a   1.000
_cell.length_b   1.000
_cell.length_c   1.000
_cell.angle_alpha   90.00
_cell.angle_beta   90.00
_cell.angle_gamma   90.00
#
_symmetry.space_group_name_H-M   'P 1'
#
loop_
_entity.id
_entity.type
_entity.pdbx_description
1 polymer ?
#
loop_
_entity_poly.entity_id
_entity_poly.type
_entity_poly.pdbx_seq_one_letter_code
_entity_poly.pdbx_strand_id
1 'polypeptide(L)'
;RLTPEQLRQLAGGQEEVKDVIREQVETNLLNLAVVRSVTALERRVENLGFKPGQLQNLSWQEISDGLLQSVASGLEAQAERLVGENGQIARDLEPWIEKLKDVPIVERNLMAMLTFMAQGTRVAFDKRTHRQSTLRFTRLNYVYLAARQLEGRPARDITDQVLDHARGAIGALTLIWGIAEWKRLNQNEVTLNQLDTRHQDYLAEHTGAEKMNEIADQPLAEMSQEDRNQLVGALGKRLLNESFRELLLSVISQAWVEYLTRVEALRVSIGLEAYAQRDPLVMYKGKASELFQELLKEIRSGVVNRMFTFRPSRAASVVIDRERSETPAELAGVEESQPAEVVPSAPPEQSVSAKKKRRHH
;
A
#
# COMPACT_ATOMS: atom_id res chain seq x y z
N ARG A 1 -29.15 -33.35 -24.02
CA ARG A 1 -28.95 -33.72 -25.45
C ARG A 1 -30.29 -34.23 -25.95
N LEU A 2 -30.80 -33.62 -27.03
CA LEU A 2 -32.05 -34.05 -27.66
C LEU A 2 -31.85 -35.39 -28.36
N THR A 3 -32.87 -36.23 -28.38
CA THR A 3 -32.87 -37.47 -29.17
C THR A 3 -32.97 -37.14 -30.67
N PRO A 4 -32.58 -38.05 -31.57
CA PRO A 4 -32.73 -37.86 -33.02
C PRO A 4 -34.16 -37.53 -33.45
N GLU A 5 -35.16 -38.05 -32.72
CA GLU A 5 -36.58 -37.78 -32.97
C GLU A 5 -36.96 -36.35 -32.54
N GLN A 6 -36.54 -35.93 -31.34
CA GLN A 6 -36.75 -34.56 -30.86
C GLN A 6 -36.07 -33.51 -31.74
N LEU A 7 -34.94 -33.84 -32.36
CA LEU A 7 -34.28 -32.96 -33.34
C LEU A 7 -35.10 -32.77 -34.63
N ARG A 8 -35.77 -33.83 -35.10
CA ARG A 8 -36.68 -33.74 -36.25
C ARG A 8 -37.94 -32.95 -35.91
N GLN A 9 -38.50 -33.19 -34.73
CA GLN A 9 -39.68 -32.48 -34.23
C GLN A 9 -39.39 -30.98 -34.00
N LEU A 10 -38.17 -30.63 -33.55
CA LEU A 10 -37.69 -29.25 -33.43
C LEU A 10 -37.62 -28.57 -34.80
N ALA A 11 -37.07 -29.25 -35.81
CA ALA A 11 -37.00 -28.74 -37.18
C ALA A 11 -38.39 -28.59 -37.81
N GLY A 12 -39.35 -29.41 -37.39
CA GLY A 12 -40.76 -29.34 -37.79
C GLY A 12 -41.62 -28.32 -37.04
N GLY A 13 -41.06 -27.59 -36.06
CA GLY A 13 -41.77 -26.55 -35.30
C GLY A 13 -42.80 -27.07 -34.29
N GLN A 14 -42.71 -28.33 -33.86
CA GLN A 14 -43.64 -28.92 -32.91
C GLN A 14 -43.47 -28.34 -31.50
N GLU A 15 -44.59 -28.10 -30.81
CA GLU A 15 -44.61 -27.44 -29.51
C GLU A 15 -44.10 -28.32 -28.36
N GLU A 16 -44.27 -29.64 -28.46
CA GLU A 16 -43.86 -30.62 -27.45
C GLU A 16 -42.34 -30.60 -27.19
N VAL A 17 -41.52 -30.23 -28.18
CA VAL A 17 -40.06 -30.12 -28.01
C VAL A 17 -39.66 -28.87 -27.22
N LYS A 18 -40.50 -27.82 -27.21
CA LYS A 18 -40.21 -26.59 -26.46
C LYS A 18 -40.12 -26.87 -24.97
N ASP A 19 -41.01 -27.70 -24.43
CA ASP A 19 -41.04 -28.01 -22.99
C ASP A 19 -39.83 -28.84 -22.57
N VAL A 20 -39.43 -29.82 -23.40
CA VAL A 20 -38.19 -30.60 -23.17
C VAL A 20 -36.95 -29.72 -23.20
N ILE A 21 -36.87 -28.78 -24.16
CA ILE A 21 -35.77 -27.81 -24.23
C ILE A 21 -35.79 -26.88 -23.02
N ARG A 22 -36.98 -26.38 -22.63
CA ARG A 22 -37.13 -25.50 -21.46
C ARG A 22 -36.63 -26.18 -20.20
N GLU A 23 -37.09 -27.39 -19.90
CA GLU A 23 -36.66 -28.16 -18.73
C GLU A 23 -35.15 -28.42 -18.75
N GLN A 24 -34.60 -28.76 -19.92
CA GLN A 24 -33.16 -28.96 -20.09
C GLN A 24 -32.36 -27.65 -19.89
N VAL A 25 -32.87 -26.50 -20.35
CA VAL A 25 -32.23 -25.20 -20.13
C VAL A 25 -32.33 -24.79 -18.66
N GLU A 26 -33.49 -24.90 -18.04
CA GLU A 26 -33.72 -24.59 -16.61
C GLU A 26 -32.81 -25.44 -15.71
N THR A 27 -32.74 -26.75 -15.94
CA THR A 27 -31.86 -27.66 -15.20
C THR A 27 -30.38 -27.29 -15.36
N ASN A 28 -29.95 -26.93 -16.57
CA ASN A 28 -28.57 -26.52 -16.82
C ASN A 28 -28.24 -25.17 -16.16
N LEU A 29 -29.15 -24.20 -16.24
CA LEU A 29 -28.99 -22.89 -15.59
C LEU A 29 -28.97 -23.01 -14.07
N LEU A 30 -29.86 -23.84 -13.50
CA LEU A 30 -29.88 -24.16 -12.08
C LEU A 30 -28.56 -24.78 -11.64
N ASN A 31 -28.09 -25.84 -12.33
CA ASN A 31 -26.81 -26.47 -12.02
C ASN A 31 -25.64 -25.48 -12.11
N LEU A 32 -25.62 -24.60 -13.12
CA LEU A 32 -24.60 -23.57 -13.26
C LEU A 32 -24.64 -22.57 -12.10
N ALA A 33 -25.82 -22.12 -11.69
CA ALA A 33 -26.00 -21.21 -10.57
C ALA A 33 -25.56 -21.86 -9.24
N VAL A 34 -25.91 -23.12 -9.04
CA VAL A 34 -25.55 -23.92 -7.86
C VAL A 34 -24.03 -24.10 -7.79
N VAL A 35 -23.38 -24.56 -8.85
CA VAL A 35 -21.91 -24.75 -8.87
C VAL A 35 -21.19 -23.43 -8.58
N ARG A 36 -21.62 -22.33 -9.20
CA ARG A 36 -21.05 -20.99 -8.96
C ARG A 36 -21.24 -20.56 -7.51
N SER A 37 -22.42 -20.77 -6.94
CA SER A 37 -22.74 -20.40 -5.56
C SER A 37 -21.90 -21.21 -4.58
N VAL A 38 -21.84 -22.55 -4.75
CA VAL A 38 -21.01 -23.44 -3.94
C VAL A 38 -19.55 -23.03 -4.02
N THR A 39 -19.00 -22.83 -5.22
CA THR A 39 -17.60 -22.40 -5.39
C THR A 39 -17.33 -21.04 -4.74
N ALA A 40 -18.28 -20.10 -4.82
CA ALA A 40 -18.14 -18.80 -4.16
C ALA A 40 -18.19 -18.91 -2.64
N LEU A 41 -19.02 -19.79 -2.10
CA LEU A 41 -19.14 -20.07 -0.67
C LEU A 41 -17.91 -20.82 -0.14
N GLU A 42 -17.39 -21.82 -0.85
CA GLU A 42 -16.19 -22.60 -0.47
C GLU A 42 -14.93 -21.74 -0.36
N ARG A 43 -14.88 -20.62 -1.10
CA ARG A 43 -13.79 -19.63 -0.97
C ARG A 43 -13.86 -18.82 0.31
N ARG A 44 -15.01 -18.83 1.01
CA ARG A 44 -15.28 -17.99 2.18
C ARG A 44 -15.45 -18.80 3.46
N VAL A 45 -15.97 -20.02 3.37
CA VAL A 45 -16.17 -20.94 4.48
C VAL A 45 -15.39 -22.22 4.20
N GLU A 46 -14.47 -22.57 5.10
CA GLU A 46 -13.68 -23.79 4.96
C GLU A 46 -14.58 -25.02 5.01
N ASN A 47 -14.44 -25.92 4.03
CA ASN A 47 -15.07 -27.25 4.00
C ASN A 47 -16.59 -27.25 4.25
N LEU A 48 -17.36 -26.63 3.35
CA LEU A 48 -18.82 -26.70 3.35
C LEU A 48 -19.39 -28.13 3.21
N GLY A 49 -18.56 -29.11 2.87
CA GLY A 49 -18.93 -30.53 2.86
C GLY A 49 -19.87 -30.94 1.74
N PHE A 50 -20.20 -30.04 0.80
CA PHE A 50 -21.09 -30.34 -0.31
C PHE A 50 -20.43 -31.17 -1.40
N LYS A 51 -21.13 -32.19 -1.86
CA LYS A 51 -20.81 -32.89 -3.11
C LYS A 51 -21.80 -32.44 -4.18
N PRO A 52 -21.35 -32.08 -5.40
CA PRO A 52 -22.25 -31.65 -6.49
C PRO A 52 -23.38 -32.64 -6.81
N GLY A 53 -23.20 -33.93 -6.52
CA GLY A 53 -24.22 -34.97 -6.70
C GLY A 53 -25.38 -34.92 -5.71
N GLN A 54 -25.24 -34.25 -4.55
CA GLN A 54 -26.29 -34.14 -3.53
C GLN A 54 -27.36 -33.10 -3.88
N LEU A 55 -27.10 -32.25 -4.88
CA LEU A 55 -27.95 -31.13 -5.28
C LEU A 55 -28.78 -31.46 -6.55
N GLN A 56 -28.64 -32.67 -7.07
CA GLN A 56 -29.37 -33.12 -8.25
C GLN A 56 -30.84 -33.39 -7.88
N ASN A 57 -31.76 -32.94 -8.74
CA ASN A 57 -33.22 -33.13 -8.62
C ASN A 57 -33.88 -32.46 -7.40
N LEU A 58 -33.21 -31.50 -6.76
CA LEU A 58 -33.80 -30.67 -5.72
C LEU A 58 -34.33 -29.36 -6.31
N SER A 59 -35.37 -28.81 -5.68
CA SER A 59 -35.83 -27.46 -5.96
C SER A 59 -34.79 -26.42 -5.51
N TRP A 60 -34.86 -25.21 -6.08
CA TRP A 60 -33.99 -24.11 -5.66
C TRP A 60 -34.10 -23.81 -4.16
N GLN A 61 -35.29 -23.93 -3.59
CA GLN A 61 -35.54 -23.64 -2.17
C GLN A 61 -34.84 -24.65 -1.27
N GLU A 62 -34.96 -25.95 -1.55
CA GLU A 62 -34.27 -27.01 -0.81
C GLU A 62 -32.75 -26.89 -0.92
N ILE A 63 -32.24 -26.53 -2.11
CA ILE A 63 -30.80 -26.28 -2.32
C ILE A 63 -30.34 -25.08 -1.50
N SER A 64 -31.09 -23.97 -1.53
CA SER A 64 -30.77 -22.75 -0.80
C SER A 64 -30.74 -22.99 0.71
N ASP A 65 -31.77 -23.65 1.25
CA ASP A 65 -31.88 -23.92 2.68
C ASP A 65 -30.76 -24.85 3.16
N GLY A 66 -30.47 -25.91 2.40
CA GLY A 66 -29.34 -26.79 2.67
C GLY A 66 -28.00 -26.05 2.65
N LEU A 67 -27.77 -25.20 1.64
CA LEU A 67 -26.55 -24.39 1.54
C LEU A 67 -26.40 -23.44 2.73
N LEU A 68 -27.47 -22.74 3.12
CA LEU A 68 -27.47 -21.84 4.26
C LEU A 68 -27.20 -22.57 5.57
N GLN A 69 -27.82 -23.74 5.78
CA GLN A 69 -27.60 -24.54 6.97
C GLN A 69 -26.15 -25.02 7.07
N SER A 70 -25.58 -25.53 5.99
CA SER A 70 -24.17 -25.96 5.96
C SER A 70 -23.20 -24.79 6.14
N VAL A 71 -23.50 -23.62 5.57
CA VAL A 71 -22.74 -22.38 5.83
C VAL A 71 -22.77 -22.03 7.31
N ALA A 72 -23.96 -22.03 7.93
CA ALA A 72 -24.12 -21.72 9.35
C ALA A 72 -23.34 -22.71 10.23
N SER A 73 -23.51 -24.01 10.01
CA SER A 73 -22.77 -25.06 10.73
C SER A 73 -21.25 -24.96 10.54
N GLY A 74 -20.80 -24.65 9.32
CA GLY A 74 -19.37 -24.46 9.02
C GLY A 74 -18.77 -23.25 9.75
N LEU A 75 -19.51 -22.14 9.79
CA LEU A 75 -19.11 -20.94 10.52
C LEU A 75 -19.12 -21.15 12.04
N GLU A 76 -20.08 -21.89 12.57
CA GLU A 76 -20.15 -22.22 14.00
C GLU A 76 -18.99 -23.14 14.40
N ALA A 77 -18.70 -24.18 13.62
CA ALA A 77 -17.53 -25.03 13.83
C ALA A 77 -16.21 -24.25 13.73
N GLN A 78 -16.14 -23.28 12.81
CA GLN A 78 -14.99 -22.37 12.71
C GLN A 78 -14.87 -21.47 13.95
N ALA A 79 -15.98 -20.91 14.44
CA ALA A 79 -16.02 -20.08 15.64
C ALA A 79 -15.56 -20.86 16.86
N GLU A 80 -16.06 -22.08 17.06
CA GLU A 80 -15.67 -22.95 18.18
C GLU A 80 -14.17 -23.30 18.12
N ARG A 81 -13.67 -23.67 16.93
CA ARG A 81 -12.25 -23.98 16.72
C ARG A 81 -11.33 -22.78 17.03
N LEU A 82 -11.74 -21.57 16.68
CA LEU A 82 -10.91 -20.37 16.82
C LEU A 82 -11.04 -19.71 18.21
N VAL A 83 -12.28 -19.55 18.69
CA VAL A 83 -12.65 -18.69 19.83
C VAL A 83 -13.42 -19.44 20.93
N GLY A 84 -13.69 -20.74 20.79
CA GLY A 84 -14.28 -21.55 21.87
C GLY A 84 -13.38 -21.63 23.12
N GLU A 85 -13.84 -22.30 24.17
CA GLU A 85 -13.14 -22.33 25.49
C GLU A 85 -11.67 -22.79 25.39
N ASN A 86 -11.38 -23.72 24.48
CA ASN A 86 -10.02 -24.19 24.16
C ASN A 86 -9.61 -23.87 22.70
N GLY A 87 -10.17 -22.80 22.17
CA GLY A 87 -9.95 -22.32 20.81
C GLY A 87 -8.48 -22.04 20.52
N GLN A 88 -8.12 -22.07 19.23
CA GLN A 88 -6.74 -21.82 18.79
C GLN A 88 -6.22 -20.46 19.27
N ILE A 89 -7.07 -19.43 19.29
CA ILE A 89 -6.65 -18.07 19.66
C ILE A 89 -6.31 -18.00 21.15
N ALA A 90 -7.13 -18.60 22.02
CA ALA A 90 -6.87 -18.64 23.46
C ALA A 90 -5.53 -19.33 23.76
N ARG A 91 -5.32 -20.53 23.22
CA ARG A 91 -4.08 -21.30 23.39
C ARG A 91 -2.83 -20.55 22.92
N ASP A 92 -2.93 -19.84 21.81
CA ASP A 92 -1.79 -19.10 21.26
C ASP A 92 -1.52 -17.80 22.04
N LEU A 93 -2.56 -17.19 22.64
CA LEU A 93 -2.42 -15.98 23.46
C LEU A 93 -1.85 -16.25 24.85
N GLU A 94 -2.08 -17.43 25.40
CA GLU A 94 -1.74 -17.75 26.79
C GLU A 94 -0.26 -17.52 27.14
N PRO A 95 0.73 -17.95 26.32
CA PRO A 95 2.14 -17.63 26.56
C PRO A 95 2.46 -16.13 26.49
N TRP A 96 1.64 -15.36 25.75
CA TRP A 96 1.80 -13.92 25.60
C TRP A 96 1.21 -13.17 26.79
N ILE A 97 0.03 -13.59 27.27
CA ILE A 97 -0.61 -13.08 28.48
C ILE A 97 0.29 -13.34 29.70
N GLU A 98 0.91 -14.51 29.80
CA GLU A 98 1.85 -14.83 30.89
C GLU A 98 3.02 -13.84 30.93
N LYS A 99 3.59 -13.51 29.76
CA LYS A 99 4.68 -12.52 29.65
C LYS A 99 4.26 -11.09 29.96
N LEU A 100 2.97 -10.79 29.82
CA LEU A 100 2.41 -9.46 30.10
C LEU A 100 2.01 -9.26 31.55
N LYS A 101 1.95 -10.30 32.39
CA LYS A 101 1.53 -10.18 33.80
C LYS A 101 2.28 -9.09 34.56
N ASP A 102 3.56 -8.90 34.23
CA ASP A 102 4.45 -7.94 34.88
C ASP A 102 4.67 -6.64 34.08
N VAL A 103 3.95 -6.45 32.96
CA VAL A 103 4.14 -5.32 32.04
C VAL A 103 2.87 -4.47 31.99
N PRO A 104 2.96 -3.13 32.05
CA PRO A 104 1.79 -2.28 31.91
C PRO A 104 1.07 -2.51 30.58
N ILE A 105 -0.26 -2.60 30.65
CA ILE A 105 -1.12 -2.70 29.47
C ILE A 105 -1.15 -1.33 28.80
N VAL A 106 -0.33 -1.19 27.76
CA VAL A 106 -0.28 -0.01 26.89
C VAL A 106 -0.89 -0.34 25.53
N GLU A 107 -1.40 0.68 24.84
CA GLU A 107 -2.06 0.57 23.53
C GLU A 107 -1.24 -0.24 22.51
N ARG A 108 0.09 -0.05 22.50
CA ARG A 108 1.01 -0.83 21.64
C ARG A 108 0.90 -2.34 21.86
N ASN A 109 0.80 -2.77 23.12
CA ASN A 109 0.72 -4.19 23.45
C ASN A 109 -0.65 -4.75 23.07
N LEU A 110 -1.73 -3.98 23.29
CA LEU A 110 -3.09 -4.35 22.86
C LEU A 110 -3.19 -4.46 21.32
N MET A 111 -2.58 -3.54 20.57
CA MET A 111 -2.55 -3.60 19.11
C MET A 111 -1.79 -4.82 18.60
N ALA A 112 -0.68 -5.18 19.25
CA ALA A 112 0.06 -6.40 18.95
C ALA A 112 -0.80 -7.65 19.23
N MET A 113 -1.55 -7.69 20.34
CA MET A 113 -2.50 -8.77 20.63
C MET A 113 -3.58 -8.89 19.56
N LEU A 114 -4.24 -7.79 19.20
CA LEU A 114 -5.27 -7.79 18.17
C LEU A 114 -4.75 -8.33 16.84
N THR A 115 -3.54 -7.94 16.46
CA THR A 115 -2.88 -8.43 15.24
C THR A 115 -2.57 -9.93 15.33
N PHE A 116 -2.09 -10.39 16.49
CA PHE A 116 -1.77 -11.79 16.74
C PHE A 116 -3.03 -12.67 16.77
N MET A 117 -4.13 -12.19 17.37
CA MET A 117 -5.43 -12.88 17.33
C MET A 117 -5.97 -13.03 15.90
N ALA A 118 -5.76 -11.99 15.08
CA ALA A 118 -6.19 -12.01 13.68
C ALA A 118 -5.32 -12.89 12.77
N GLN A 119 -4.08 -13.17 13.13
CA GLN A 119 -3.13 -13.89 12.27
C GLN A 119 -2.62 -15.18 12.91
N GLY A 120 -2.76 -16.28 12.18
CA GLY A 120 -2.17 -17.55 12.53
C GLY A 120 -0.90 -17.88 11.82
N THR A 121 -0.14 -18.81 12.40
CA THR A 121 1.05 -19.39 11.81
C THR A 121 0.86 -20.87 11.58
N ARG A 122 1.17 -21.33 10.37
CA ARG A 122 1.26 -22.76 10.05
C ARG A 122 2.63 -23.08 9.49
N VAL A 123 3.14 -24.26 9.81
CA VAL A 123 4.36 -24.76 9.18
C VAL A 123 4.04 -25.12 7.74
N ALA A 124 4.86 -24.63 6.81
CA ALA A 124 4.79 -24.97 5.41
C ALA A 124 6.19 -25.17 4.85
N PHE A 125 6.31 -25.93 3.78
CA PHE A 125 7.58 -26.14 3.11
C PHE A 125 7.67 -25.23 1.90
N ASP A 126 8.76 -24.46 1.80
CA ASP A 126 9.05 -23.70 0.60
C ASP A 126 9.30 -24.69 -0.56
N LYS A 127 8.49 -24.57 -1.62
CA LYS A 127 8.54 -25.46 -2.79
C LYS A 127 9.89 -25.45 -3.51
N ARG A 128 10.67 -24.38 -3.39
CA ARG A 128 11.96 -24.24 -4.08
C ARG A 128 13.15 -24.64 -3.20
N THR A 129 13.11 -24.30 -1.92
CA THR A 129 14.24 -24.54 -1.00
C THR A 129 14.05 -25.77 -0.11
N HIS A 130 12.87 -26.41 -0.13
CA HIS A 130 12.47 -27.51 0.74
C HIS A 130 12.66 -27.24 2.24
N ARG A 131 12.84 -25.97 2.62
CA ARG A 131 12.99 -25.58 4.02
C ARG A 131 11.63 -25.35 4.65
N GLN A 132 11.53 -25.71 5.94
CA GLN A 132 10.40 -25.31 6.76
C GLN A 132 10.36 -23.79 6.84
N SER A 133 9.18 -23.25 6.56
CA SER A 133 8.85 -21.84 6.59
C SER A 133 7.57 -21.67 7.38
N THR A 134 7.46 -20.57 8.11
CA THR A 134 6.23 -20.23 8.82
C THR A 134 5.37 -19.40 7.88
N LEU A 135 4.25 -19.95 7.43
CA LEU A 135 3.27 -19.19 6.67
C LEU A 135 2.25 -18.56 7.62
N ARG A 136 2.09 -17.25 7.51
CA ARG A 136 1.01 -16.54 8.19
C ARG A 136 -0.28 -16.68 7.39
N PHE A 137 -1.40 -16.90 8.07
CA PHE A 137 -2.73 -16.91 7.48
C PHE A 137 -3.69 -16.10 8.36
N THR A 138 -4.75 -15.57 7.77
CA THR A 138 -5.74 -14.77 8.49
C THR A 138 -6.76 -15.69 9.19
N ARG A 139 -6.92 -15.54 10.52
CA ARG A 139 -7.92 -16.26 11.33
C ARG A 139 -9.20 -15.45 11.49
N LEU A 140 -9.05 -14.17 11.83
CA LEU A 140 -10.14 -13.24 12.06
C LEU A 140 -9.97 -12.01 11.16
N ASN A 141 -11.10 -11.46 10.74
CA ASN A 141 -11.15 -10.20 10.02
C ASN A 141 -11.99 -9.20 10.82
N TYR A 142 -11.37 -8.10 11.24
CA TYR A 142 -12.05 -7.04 11.98
C TYR A 142 -12.85 -6.07 11.10
N VAL A 143 -12.87 -6.25 9.77
CA VAL A 143 -13.60 -5.35 8.85
C VAL A 143 -15.09 -5.23 9.21
N TYR A 144 -15.75 -6.34 9.55
CA TYR A 144 -17.16 -6.29 9.95
C TYR A 144 -17.37 -5.63 11.31
N LEU A 145 -16.44 -5.84 12.25
CA LEU A 145 -16.48 -5.17 13.54
C LEU A 145 -16.29 -3.66 13.37
N ALA A 146 -15.32 -3.25 12.55
CA ALA A 146 -15.09 -1.85 12.20
C ALA A 146 -16.31 -1.24 11.50
N ALA A 147 -16.93 -1.96 10.56
CA ALA A 147 -18.15 -1.49 9.88
C ALA A 147 -19.30 -1.26 10.88
N ARG A 148 -19.52 -2.19 11.82
CA ARG A 148 -20.52 -2.02 12.89
C ARG A 148 -20.22 -0.83 13.80
N GLN A 149 -18.94 -0.53 14.07
CA GLN A 149 -18.57 0.66 14.83
C GLN A 149 -18.82 1.98 14.08
N LEU A 150 -19.00 1.93 12.76
CA LEU A 150 -19.33 3.07 11.92
C LEU A 150 -20.83 3.17 11.62
N GLU A 151 -21.60 2.11 11.88
CA GLU A 151 -23.02 2.05 11.60
C GLU A 151 -23.79 3.11 12.41
N GLY A 152 -24.68 3.86 11.73
CA GLY A 152 -25.48 4.92 12.34
C GLY A 152 -24.71 6.20 12.70
N ARG A 153 -23.39 6.27 12.44
CA ARG A 153 -22.61 7.49 12.73
C ARG A 153 -22.73 8.53 11.60
N PRO A 154 -22.90 9.82 11.92
CA PRO A 154 -22.87 10.88 10.93
C PRO A 154 -21.53 10.93 10.17
N ALA A 155 -21.58 11.21 8.86
CA ALA A 155 -20.38 11.30 8.02
C ALA A 155 -19.40 12.38 8.50
N ARG A 156 -19.90 13.47 9.10
CA ARG A 156 -19.09 14.55 9.65
C ARG A 156 -18.20 14.06 10.80
N ASP A 157 -18.77 13.34 11.76
CA ASP A 157 -18.04 12.83 12.92
C ASP A 157 -16.94 11.84 12.52
N ILE A 158 -17.21 11.01 11.51
CA ILE A 158 -16.21 10.09 10.94
C ILE A 158 -15.08 10.91 10.29
N THR A 159 -15.44 11.96 9.54
CA THR A 159 -14.45 12.84 8.90
C THR A 159 -13.56 13.52 9.93
N ASP A 160 -14.15 14.07 10.98
CA ASP A 160 -13.41 14.73 12.07
C ASP A 160 -12.47 13.74 12.77
N GLN A 161 -12.94 12.52 13.06
CA GLN A 161 -12.10 11.46 13.63
C GLN A 161 -10.91 11.08 12.73
N VAL A 162 -11.13 10.95 11.42
CA VAL A 162 -10.07 10.65 10.46
C VAL A 162 -9.05 11.79 10.39
N LEU A 163 -9.52 13.04 10.40
CA LEU A 163 -8.64 14.22 10.39
C LEU A 163 -7.84 14.33 11.69
N ASP A 164 -8.43 14.06 12.85
CA ASP A 164 -7.74 14.05 14.12
C ASP A 164 -6.68 12.95 14.17
N HIS A 165 -7.00 11.75 13.68
CA HIS A 165 -6.01 10.69 13.54
C HIS A 165 -4.86 11.10 12.60
N ALA A 166 -5.16 11.72 11.47
CA ALA A 166 -4.15 12.20 10.53
C ALA A 166 -3.24 13.28 11.15
N ARG A 167 -3.81 14.23 11.92
CA ARG A 167 -3.04 15.23 12.68
C ARG A 167 -2.14 14.57 13.72
N GLY A 168 -2.66 13.58 14.45
CA GLY A 168 -1.88 12.79 15.41
C GLY A 168 -0.72 12.07 14.74
N ALA A 169 -0.95 11.45 13.57
CA ALA A 169 0.09 10.79 12.79
C ALA A 169 1.16 11.78 12.29
N ILE A 170 0.77 12.98 11.85
CA ILE A 170 1.71 14.06 11.50
C ILE A 170 2.55 14.44 12.72
N GLY A 171 1.94 14.63 13.89
CA GLY A 171 2.67 14.93 15.12
C GLY A 171 3.67 13.84 15.52
N ALA A 172 3.26 12.57 15.41
CA ALA A 172 4.15 11.43 15.66
C ALA A 172 5.32 11.39 14.66
N LEU A 173 5.05 11.61 13.37
CA LEU A 173 6.11 11.71 12.36
C LEU A 173 7.06 12.87 12.65
N THR A 174 6.54 14.05 12.97
CA THR A 174 7.35 15.21 13.37
C THR A 174 8.32 14.82 14.49
N LEU A 175 7.84 14.16 15.55
CA LEU A 175 8.70 13.72 16.65
C LEU A 175 9.77 12.71 16.18
N ILE A 176 9.38 11.70 15.39
CA ILE A 176 10.31 10.67 14.89
C ILE A 176 11.41 11.29 14.03
N TRP A 177 11.04 12.15 13.08
CA TRP A 177 11.99 12.84 12.20
C TRP A 177 12.88 13.80 12.99
N GLY A 178 12.33 14.51 13.96
CA GLY A 178 13.07 15.40 14.85
C GLY A 178 14.11 14.67 15.68
N ILE A 179 13.75 13.54 16.30
CA ILE A 179 14.67 12.70 17.07
C ILE A 179 15.78 12.14 16.16
N ALA A 180 15.41 11.69 14.96
CA ALA A 180 16.38 11.15 14.00
C ALA A 180 17.38 12.23 13.55
N GLU A 181 16.91 13.46 13.33
CA GLU A 181 17.77 14.57 12.95
C GLU A 181 18.64 15.05 14.11
N TRP A 182 18.07 15.20 15.30
CA TRP A 182 18.83 15.48 16.52
C TRP A 182 19.97 14.49 16.72
N LYS A 183 19.67 13.19 16.59
CA LYS A 183 20.65 12.12 16.73
C LYS A 183 21.77 12.25 15.69
N ARG A 184 21.42 12.59 14.44
CA ARG A 184 22.39 12.81 13.36
C ARG A 184 23.31 14.00 13.66
N LEU A 185 22.76 15.14 14.08
CA LEU A 185 23.53 16.33 14.41
C LEU A 185 24.48 16.06 15.59
N ASN A 186 23.95 15.44 16.65
CA ASN A 186 24.73 15.08 17.83
C ASN A 186 25.86 14.08 17.51
N GLN A 187 25.61 13.08 16.66
CA GLN A 187 26.64 12.11 16.25
C GLN A 187 27.76 12.73 15.41
N ASN A 188 27.46 13.81 14.69
CA ASN A 188 28.44 14.51 13.86
C ASN A 188 29.07 15.71 14.58
N GLU A 189 28.77 15.90 15.87
CA GLU A 189 29.26 17.02 16.69
C GLU A 189 28.94 18.40 16.07
N VAL A 190 27.83 18.49 15.34
CA VAL A 190 27.39 19.71 14.66
C VAL A 190 26.61 20.58 15.63
N THR A 191 27.09 21.79 15.88
CA THR A 191 26.43 22.85 16.66
C THR A 191 25.41 23.60 15.80
N LEU A 192 24.50 24.35 16.42
CA LEU A 192 23.42 25.01 15.66
C LEU A 192 23.95 26.16 14.77
N ASN A 193 25.04 26.83 15.18
CA ASN A 193 25.72 27.86 14.40
C ASN A 193 26.39 27.34 13.09
N GLN A 194 26.59 26.03 12.98
CA GLN A 194 27.20 25.37 11.81
C GLN A 194 26.15 24.95 10.78
N LEU A 195 24.86 25.09 11.11
CA LEU A 195 23.78 24.92 10.14
C LEU A 195 23.79 26.10 9.17
N ASP A 196 23.28 25.92 7.95
CA ASP A 196 23.09 27.04 7.02
C ASP A 196 22.10 28.07 7.57
N THR A 197 22.26 29.32 7.12
CA THR A 197 21.51 30.49 7.60
C THR A 197 20.00 30.27 7.58
N ARG A 198 19.48 29.61 6.54
CA ARG A 198 18.05 29.32 6.43
C ARG A 198 17.55 28.41 7.56
N HIS A 199 18.34 27.42 7.96
CA HIS A 199 17.99 26.55 9.08
C HIS A 199 18.12 27.28 10.42
N GLN A 200 19.14 28.13 10.58
CA GLN A 200 19.28 28.95 11.79
C GLN A 200 18.08 29.90 11.96
N ASP A 201 17.69 30.61 10.91
CA ASP A 201 16.54 31.52 10.92
C ASP A 201 15.24 30.80 11.28
N TYR A 202 15.01 29.62 10.69
CA TYR A 202 13.83 28.81 10.98
C TYR A 202 13.77 28.35 12.44
N LEU A 203 14.91 27.89 12.97
CA LEU A 203 15.00 27.48 14.37
C LEU A 203 14.80 28.68 15.29
N ALA A 204 15.44 29.81 15.02
CA ALA A 204 15.29 31.06 15.78
C ALA A 204 13.83 31.55 15.83
N GLU A 205 13.07 31.44 14.74
CA GLU A 205 11.64 31.77 14.72
C GLU A 205 10.80 30.87 15.63
N HIS A 206 11.18 29.59 15.78
CA HIS A 206 10.40 28.59 16.51
C HIS A 206 10.83 28.39 17.96
N THR A 207 12.09 28.67 18.31
CA THR A 207 12.64 28.57 19.68
C THR A 207 12.88 29.93 20.32
N GLY A 208 12.83 31.02 19.55
CA GLY A 208 13.19 32.37 19.99
C GLY A 208 14.66 32.71 19.69
N ALA A 209 14.90 33.91 19.15
CA ALA A 209 16.23 34.34 18.71
C ALA A 209 17.25 34.46 19.85
N GLU A 210 16.83 34.98 21.01
CA GLU A 210 17.69 35.09 22.20
C GLU A 210 18.12 33.71 22.68
N LYS A 211 17.16 32.79 22.81
CA LYS A 211 17.43 31.42 23.24
C LYS A 211 18.30 30.65 22.26
N MET A 212 18.07 30.86 20.96
CA MET A 212 18.88 30.27 19.90
C MET A 212 20.34 30.72 20.01
N ASN A 213 20.60 32.01 20.23
CA ASN A 213 21.96 32.53 20.38
C ASN A 213 22.67 31.97 21.62
N GLU A 214 21.96 31.79 22.74
CA GLU A 214 22.52 31.18 23.95
C GLU A 214 23.00 29.74 23.73
N ILE A 215 22.24 28.96 22.97
CA ILE A 215 22.48 27.53 22.76
C ILE A 215 23.21 27.24 21.44
N ALA A 216 23.52 28.26 20.63
CA ALA A 216 24.01 28.12 19.26
C ALA A 216 25.36 27.39 19.18
N ASP A 217 26.25 27.70 20.11
CA ASP A 217 27.62 27.18 20.19
C ASP A 217 27.74 25.95 21.12
N GLN A 218 26.67 25.64 21.86
CA GLN A 218 26.69 24.55 22.84
C GLN A 218 26.59 23.18 22.15
N PRO A 219 27.37 22.17 22.57
CA PRO A 219 27.18 20.80 22.12
C PRO A 219 25.75 20.30 22.42
N LEU A 220 25.09 19.71 21.42
CA LEU A 220 23.71 19.19 21.57
C LEU A 220 23.57 18.18 22.72
N ALA A 221 24.62 17.43 23.04
CA ALA A 221 24.64 16.45 24.13
C ALA A 221 24.44 17.09 25.51
N GLU A 222 24.82 18.35 25.69
CA GLU A 222 24.80 19.07 26.97
C GLU A 222 23.55 19.96 27.15
N MET A 223 22.71 20.04 26.12
CA MET A 223 21.49 20.85 26.14
C MET A 223 20.48 20.32 27.16
N SER A 224 19.69 21.23 27.73
CA SER A 224 18.63 20.86 28.67
C SER A 224 17.56 19.99 27.98
N GLN A 225 16.82 19.21 28.77
CA GLN A 225 15.72 18.39 28.22
C GLN A 225 14.63 19.26 27.57
N GLU A 226 14.40 20.46 28.09
CA GLU A 226 13.42 21.40 27.56
C GLU A 226 13.86 21.92 26.18
N ASP A 227 15.09 22.41 26.07
CA ASP A 227 15.67 22.89 24.80
C ASP A 227 15.68 21.79 23.75
N ARG A 228 16.08 20.58 24.16
CA ARG A 228 16.04 19.40 23.29
C ARG A 228 14.63 19.13 22.77
N ASN A 229 13.62 19.16 23.63
CA ASN A 229 12.24 18.87 23.20
C ASN A 229 11.72 19.90 22.20
N GLN A 230 12.00 21.19 22.44
CA GLN A 230 11.62 22.27 21.53
C GLN A 230 12.35 22.15 20.18
N LEU A 231 13.67 21.95 20.20
CA LEU A 231 14.49 21.79 18.99
C LEU A 231 14.10 20.55 18.20
N VAL A 232 13.87 19.42 18.86
CA VAL A 232 13.38 18.19 18.20
C VAL A 232 12.06 18.45 17.48
N GLY A 233 11.13 19.17 18.12
CA GLY A 233 9.86 19.54 17.49
C GLY A 233 10.07 20.42 16.24
N ALA A 234 10.89 21.45 16.34
CA ALA A 234 11.19 22.37 15.25
C ALA A 234 11.91 21.68 14.08
N LEU A 235 12.99 20.93 14.36
CA LEU A 235 13.71 20.13 13.37
C LEU A 235 12.77 19.15 12.66
N GLY A 236 11.97 18.42 13.42
CA GLY A 236 11.01 17.46 12.88
C GLY A 236 9.99 18.10 11.95
N LYS A 237 9.44 19.26 12.34
CA LYS A 237 8.44 20.00 11.55
C LYS A 237 9.07 20.52 10.25
N ARG A 238 10.30 21.02 10.31
CA ARG A 238 11.06 21.46 9.13
C ARG A 238 11.25 20.32 8.12
N LEU A 239 11.84 19.20 8.57
CA LEU A 239 12.11 18.05 7.70
C LEU A 239 10.82 17.50 7.09
N LEU A 240 9.74 17.43 7.87
CA LEU A 240 8.46 16.93 7.39
C LEU A 240 7.86 17.86 6.33
N ASN A 241 7.95 19.18 6.52
CA ASN A 241 7.49 20.16 5.54
C ASN A 241 8.28 20.10 4.23
N GLU A 242 9.61 19.95 4.30
CA GLU A 242 10.45 19.74 3.11
C GLU A 242 10.05 18.45 2.38
N SER A 243 9.89 17.36 3.13
CA SER A 243 9.44 16.09 2.60
C SER A 243 8.06 16.18 1.92
N PHE A 244 7.10 16.90 2.51
CA PHE A 244 5.79 17.10 1.91
C PHE A 244 5.83 17.98 0.66
N ARG A 245 6.70 18.99 0.60
CA ARG A 245 6.92 19.79 -0.62
C ARG A 245 7.46 18.94 -1.76
N GLU A 246 8.48 18.12 -1.48
CA GLU A 246 9.03 17.17 -2.46
C GLU A 246 7.98 16.17 -2.94
N LEU A 247 7.19 15.62 -2.01
CA LEU A 247 6.11 14.71 -2.33
C LEU A 247 5.07 15.36 -3.25
N LEU A 248 4.61 16.56 -2.91
CA LEU A 248 3.65 17.31 -3.71
C LEU A 248 4.19 17.54 -5.12
N LEU A 249 5.43 18.02 -5.24
CA LEU A 249 6.06 18.27 -6.53
C LEU A 249 6.18 16.98 -7.35
N SER A 250 6.58 15.88 -6.72
CA SER A 250 6.73 14.57 -7.37
C SER A 250 5.39 14.04 -7.90
N VAL A 251 4.34 14.09 -7.08
CA VAL A 251 3.00 13.62 -7.47
C VAL A 251 2.40 14.51 -8.56
N ILE A 252 2.50 15.83 -8.42
CA ILE A 252 1.98 16.78 -9.41
C ILE A 252 2.70 16.58 -10.74
N SER A 253 4.03 16.49 -10.74
CA SER A 253 4.81 16.31 -11.97
C SER A 253 4.44 15.00 -12.68
N GLN A 254 4.32 13.89 -11.93
CA GLN A 254 3.92 12.60 -12.50
C GLN A 254 2.52 12.66 -13.13
N ALA A 255 1.54 13.20 -12.39
CA ALA A 255 0.16 13.27 -12.86
C ALA A 255 -0.01 14.25 -14.03
N TRP A 256 0.76 15.35 -14.05
CA TRP A 256 0.74 16.31 -15.14
C TRP A 256 1.23 15.72 -16.46
N VAL A 257 2.31 14.94 -16.45
CA VAL A 257 2.82 14.26 -17.65
C VAL A 257 1.78 13.28 -18.22
N GLU A 258 1.13 12.51 -17.36
CA GLU A 258 0.05 11.61 -17.74
C GLU A 258 -1.14 12.39 -18.33
N TYR A 259 -1.55 13.48 -17.70
CA TYR A 259 -2.61 14.36 -18.21
C TYR A 259 -2.28 14.92 -19.60
N LEU A 260 -1.06 15.44 -19.82
CA LEU A 260 -0.64 15.93 -21.13
C LEU A 260 -0.70 14.83 -22.20
N THR A 261 -0.31 13.61 -21.84
CA THR A 261 -0.39 12.44 -22.73
C THR A 261 -1.85 12.14 -23.11
N ARG A 262 -2.78 12.15 -22.13
CA ARG A 262 -4.22 11.96 -22.37
C ARG A 262 -4.82 13.06 -23.23
N VAL A 263 -4.42 14.32 -23.01
CA VAL A 263 -4.90 15.47 -23.78
C VAL A 263 -4.42 15.43 -25.24
N GLU A 264 -3.19 14.98 -25.49
CA GLU A 264 -2.69 14.81 -26.85
C GLU A 264 -3.44 13.70 -27.59
N ALA A 265 -3.68 12.55 -26.93
CA ALA A 265 -4.52 11.48 -27.48
C ALA A 265 -5.96 11.95 -27.75
N LEU A 266 -6.51 12.77 -26.85
CA LEU A 266 -7.83 13.39 -27.02
C LEU A 266 -7.88 14.26 -28.27
N ARG A 267 -6.86 15.09 -28.52
CA ARG A 267 -6.77 15.94 -29.71
C ARG A 267 -6.81 15.10 -31.00
N VAL A 268 -6.05 14.00 -31.04
CA VAL A 268 -6.04 13.09 -32.20
C VAL A 268 -7.42 12.45 -32.41
N SER A 269 -8.03 11.91 -31.35
CA SER A 269 -9.34 11.23 -31.44
C SER A 269 -10.48 12.15 -31.90
N ILE A 270 -10.54 13.38 -31.38
CA ILE A 270 -11.56 14.37 -31.79
C ILE A 270 -11.36 14.83 -33.23
N GLY A 271 -10.10 14.91 -33.69
CA GLY A 271 -9.79 15.16 -35.10
C GLY A 271 -10.39 14.10 -36.03
N LEU A 272 -10.48 12.84 -35.59
CA LEU A 272 -11.12 11.75 -36.33
C LEU A 272 -12.66 11.77 -36.22
N GLU A 273 -13.20 12.24 -35.09
CA GLU A 273 -14.64 12.27 -34.77
C GLU A 273 -15.37 13.50 -35.36
N ALA A 274 -14.63 14.51 -35.83
CA ALA A 274 -15.14 15.73 -36.48
C ALA A 274 -16.03 15.47 -37.72
N TYR A 275 -16.09 14.24 -38.22
CA TYR A 275 -17.02 13.80 -39.26
C TYR A 275 -18.51 13.74 -38.81
N ALA A 276 -18.80 13.84 -37.51
CA ALA A 276 -20.14 13.61 -36.93
C ALA A 276 -20.99 14.87 -36.64
N GLN A 277 -20.77 15.99 -37.34
CA GLN A 277 -21.58 17.23 -37.28
C GLN A 277 -21.66 17.94 -35.90
N ARG A 278 -20.77 17.62 -34.94
CA ARG A 278 -20.60 18.38 -33.68
C ARG A 278 -19.34 19.21 -33.74
N ASP A 279 -19.36 20.40 -33.13
CA ASP A 279 -18.18 21.29 -33.08
C ASP A 279 -17.02 20.61 -32.32
N PRO A 280 -15.91 20.27 -33.00
CA PRO A 280 -14.77 19.60 -32.39
C PRO A 280 -14.16 20.39 -31.23
N LEU A 281 -14.21 21.72 -31.28
CA LEU A 281 -13.64 22.58 -30.25
C LEU A 281 -14.44 22.50 -28.94
N VAL A 282 -15.77 22.46 -29.05
CA VAL A 282 -16.67 22.32 -27.88
C VAL A 282 -16.47 20.96 -27.22
N MET A 283 -16.40 19.89 -28.03
CA MET A 283 -16.14 18.54 -27.54
C MET A 283 -14.77 18.43 -26.86
N TYR A 284 -13.74 19.05 -27.44
CA TYR A 284 -12.39 19.05 -26.87
C TYR A 284 -12.37 19.78 -25.53
N LYS A 285 -12.96 20.97 -25.44
CA LYS A 285 -13.03 21.72 -24.17
C LYS A 285 -13.76 20.95 -23.08
N GLY A 286 -14.89 20.31 -23.41
CA GLY A 286 -15.64 19.49 -22.46
C GLY A 286 -14.80 18.33 -21.92
N LYS A 287 -14.29 17.47 -22.81
CA LYS A 287 -13.48 16.30 -22.43
C LYS A 287 -12.16 16.69 -21.75
N ALA A 288 -11.50 17.78 -22.18
CA ALA A 288 -10.29 18.27 -21.53
C ALA A 288 -10.55 18.78 -20.11
N SER A 289 -11.69 19.44 -19.88
CA SER A 289 -12.10 19.85 -18.54
C SER A 289 -12.35 18.65 -17.63
N GLU A 290 -12.98 17.58 -18.14
CA GLU A 290 -13.16 16.32 -17.39
C GLU A 290 -11.82 15.69 -17.01
N LEU A 291 -10.89 15.58 -17.97
CA LEU A 291 -9.52 15.09 -17.73
C LEU A 291 -8.77 15.92 -16.69
N PHE A 292 -9.00 17.24 -16.67
CA PHE A 292 -8.38 18.12 -15.67
C PHE A 292 -8.97 17.89 -14.26
N GLN A 293 -10.28 17.67 -14.14
CA GLN A 293 -10.89 17.32 -12.85
C GLN A 293 -10.39 15.96 -12.34
N GLU A 294 -10.20 15.00 -13.25
CA GLU A 294 -9.60 13.70 -12.95
C GLU A 294 -8.15 13.86 -12.47
N LEU A 295 -7.33 14.65 -13.16
CA LEU A 295 -5.97 15.02 -12.72
C LEU A 295 -5.95 15.54 -11.28
N LEU A 296 -6.84 16.49 -10.94
CA LEU A 296 -6.91 17.03 -9.57
C LEU A 296 -7.30 15.97 -8.53
N LYS A 297 -8.12 14.98 -8.91
CA LYS A 297 -8.48 13.85 -8.05
C LYS A 297 -7.30 12.87 -7.89
N GLU A 298 -6.60 12.57 -8.98
CA GLU A 298 -5.40 11.73 -8.99
C GLU A 298 -4.30 12.34 -8.12
N ILE A 299 -4.05 13.65 -8.23
CA ILE A 299 -3.09 14.37 -7.37
C ILE A 299 -3.48 14.23 -5.90
N ARG A 300 -4.73 14.57 -5.52
CA ARG A 300 -5.18 14.49 -4.13
C ARG A 300 -5.03 13.08 -3.56
N SER A 301 -5.49 12.07 -4.29
CA SER A 301 -5.37 10.66 -3.88
C SER A 301 -3.91 10.20 -3.80
N GLY A 302 -3.10 10.58 -4.77
CA GLY A 302 -1.67 10.25 -4.84
C GLY A 302 -0.88 10.82 -3.65
N VAL A 303 -1.17 12.07 -3.27
CA VAL A 303 -0.56 12.69 -2.09
C VAL A 303 -0.98 11.95 -0.82
N VAL A 304 -2.29 11.76 -0.59
CA VAL A 304 -2.79 11.10 0.63
C VAL A 304 -2.22 9.68 0.79
N ASN A 305 -2.15 8.90 -0.31
CA ASN A 305 -1.63 7.53 -0.27
C ASN A 305 -0.13 7.46 0.06
N ARG A 306 0.63 8.48 -0.35
CA ARG A 306 2.09 8.52 -0.16
C ARG A 306 2.52 9.33 1.07
N MET A 307 1.67 10.19 1.62
CA MET A 307 2.00 11.15 2.69
C MET A 307 2.68 10.49 3.90
N PHE A 308 2.25 9.29 4.30
CA PHE A 308 2.79 8.58 5.47
C PHE A 308 3.88 7.56 5.16
N THR A 309 4.11 7.24 3.87
CA THR A 309 5.07 6.22 3.43
C THR A 309 6.25 6.80 2.67
N PHE A 310 6.13 8.03 2.18
CA PHE A 310 7.17 8.73 1.45
C PHE A 310 8.39 8.93 2.35
N ARG A 311 9.53 8.45 1.85
CA ARG A 311 10.82 8.69 2.46
C ARG A 311 11.61 9.54 1.46
N PRO A 312 11.88 10.82 1.75
CA PRO A 312 12.73 11.61 0.88
C PRO A 312 14.08 10.90 0.78
N SER A 313 14.60 10.78 -0.45
CA SER A 313 15.99 10.41 -0.64
C SER A 313 16.78 11.55 -0.03
N ARG A 314 17.53 11.31 1.05
CA ARG A 314 18.41 12.33 1.64
C ARG A 314 19.56 12.60 0.66
N ALA A 315 19.28 13.37 -0.38
CA ALA A 315 20.24 13.99 -1.29
C ALA A 315 20.45 15.48 -0.96
N ALA A 316 19.90 15.95 0.16
CA ALA A 316 20.45 17.08 0.89
C ALA A 316 21.26 16.51 2.06
N SER A 317 22.48 16.05 1.76
CA SER A 317 23.55 16.25 2.72
C SER A 317 23.46 17.70 3.15
N VAL A 318 23.45 17.97 4.46
CA VAL A 318 23.91 19.27 4.93
C VAL A 318 25.29 19.41 4.30
N VAL A 319 25.39 20.23 3.25
CA VAL A 319 26.67 20.72 2.76
C VAL A 319 27.12 21.57 3.93
N ILE A 320 27.90 20.97 4.82
CA ILE A 320 28.66 21.73 5.79
C ILE A 320 29.66 22.45 4.89
N ASP A 321 29.35 23.69 4.54
CA ASP A 321 30.30 24.58 3.90
C ASP A 321 31.37 24.86 4.97
N ARG A 322 32.30 23.92 5.09
CA ARG A 322 33.56 24.18 5.76
C ARG A 322 34.29 25.11 4.82
N GLU A 323 34.03 26.41 4.97
CA GLU A 323 34.91 27.44 4.42
C GLU A 323 36.31 27.13 4.93
N ARG A 324 37.07 26.53 4.01
CA ARG A 324 38.50 26.36 4.13
C ARG A 324 39.04 27.78 4.07
N SER A 325 39.49 28.26 5.22
CA SER A 325 40.42 29.37 5.32
C SER A 325 41.67 29.01 4.51
N GLU A 326 41.65 29.27 3.21
CA GLU A 326 42.83 29.33 2.36
C GLU A 326 43.08 30.81 2.04
N THR A 327 44.05 31.38 2.75
CA THR A 327 44.66 32.66 2.41
C THR A 327 45.18 32.62 0.95
N PRO A 328 44.85 33.60 0.09
CA PRO A 328 45.21 33.59 -1.33
C PRO A 328 46.67 34.04 -1.57
N ALA A 329 47.66 33.32 -1.04
CA ALA A 329 49.07 33.73 -1.12
C ALA A 329 50.05 32.70 -1.73
N GLU A 330 49.61 31.53 -2.20
CA GLU A 330 50.58 30.47 -2.58
C GLU A 330 50.26 29.70 -3.87
N LEU A 331 49.72 30.37 -4.90
CA LEU A 331 49.60 29.81 -6.26
C LEU A 331 50.28 30.65 -7.35
N ALA A 332 51.36 31.35 -6.98
CA ALA A 332 52.35 31.84 -7.94
C ALA A 332 53.47 30.80 -8.05
N GLY A 333 53.29 29.79 -8.90
CA GLY A 333 54.33 28.79 -9.10
C GLY A 333 53.97 27.66 -10.08
N VAL A 334 54.36 27.88 -11.34
CA VAL A 334 54.88 26.86 -12.27
C VAL A 334 53.87 26.11 -13.18
N GLU A 335 53.79 26.68 -14.39
CA GLU A 335 53.91 26.09 -15.74
C GLU A 335 52.84 25.16 -16.37
N GLU A 336 52.35 25.68 -17.49
CA GLU A 336 51.83 25.04 -18.69
C GLU A 336 52.52 23.74 -19.11
N SER A 337 51.71 22.75 -19.49
CA SER A 337 52.00 21.86 -20.63
C SER A 337 50.70 21.33 -21.23
N GLN A 338 50.55 21.54 -22.54
CA GLN A 338 49.42 21.17 -23.40
C GLN A 338 49.37 19.66 -23.75
N PRO A 339 48.29 19.17 -24.42
CA PRO A 339 47.78 17.81 -24.26
C PRO A 339 48.27 16.82 -25.33
N ALA A 340 48.24 15.53 -25.01
CA ALA A 340 48.38 14.43 -25.97
C ALA A 340 47.15 13.50 -25.91
N GLU A 341 46.56 13.30 -27.08
CA GLU A 341 45.40 12.47 -27.42
C GLU A 341 45.87 11.11 -27.95
N VAL A 342 45.39 9.96 -27.45
CA VAL A 342 45.29 8.66 -28.19
C VAL A 342 44.25 7.71 -27.55
N VAL A 343 43.13 7.52 -28.27
CA VAL A 343 42.32 6.31 -28.64
C VAL A 343 41.96 5.21 -27.60
N PRO A 344 40.68 4.73 -27.57
CA PRO A 344 40.19 3.67 -26.66
C PRO A 344 40.38 2.24 -27.18
N SER A 345 40.62 1.28 -26.27
CA SER A 345 40.69 -0.17 -26.53
C SER A 345 39.40 -0.90 -26.12
N ALA A 346 38.97 -1.84 -26.96
CA ALA A 346 37.78 -2.68 -26.81
C ALA A 346 38.00 -3.87 -25.83
N PRO A 347 36.93 -4.45 -25.24
CA PRO A 347 37.03 -5.59 -24.32
C PRO A 347 37.06 -6.96 -25.03
N PRO A 348 37.63 -8.01 -24.41
CA PRO A 348 37.82 -9.31 -25.05
C PRO A 348 36.59 -10.24 -24.93
N GLU A 349 36.44 -11.08 -25.97
CA GLU A 349 35.47 -12.15 -26.13
C GLU A 349 35.62 -13.26 -25.06
N GLN A 350 34.49 -13.76 -24.54
CA GLN A 350 34.42 -14.98 -23.74
C GLN A 350 33.82 -16.13 -24.57
N SER A 351 34.55 -17.23 -24.57
CA SER A 351 34.31 -18.48 -25.27
C SER A 351 33.18 -19.31 -24.66
N VAL A 352 32.31 -19.82 -25.53
CA VAL A 352 31.19 -20.71 -25.18
C VAL A 352 31.71 -22.15 -25.07
N SER A 353 31.58 -22.77 -23.89
CA SER A 353 31.90 -24.18 -23.68
C SER A 353 30.66 -25.06 -23.83
N ALA A 354 30.69 -25.97 -24.81
CA ALA A 354 29.68 -26.98 -25.04
C ALA A 354 29.87 -28.18 -24.08
N LYS A 355 28.82 -28.59 -23.37
CA LYS A 355 28.77 -29.88 -22.65
C LYS A 355 27.73 -30.82 -23.26
N LYS A 356 28.22 -32.02 -23.57
CA LYS A 356 27.61 -33.16 -24.26
C LYS A 356 26.30 -33.66 -23.65
N LYS A 357 25.34 -33.93 -24.53
CA LYS A 357 24.24 -34.89 -24.33
C LYS A 357 24.81 -36.30 -24.15
N ARG A 358 24.34 -37.03 -23.13
CA ARG A 358 24.41 -38.50 -23.04
C ARG A 358 22.99 -39.06 -23.19
N ARG A 359 22.83 -40.02 -24.09
CA ARG A 359 21.63 -40.82 -24.35
C ARG A 359 22.04 -42.30 -24.32
N HIS A 360 21.07 -43.15 -23.97
CA HIS A 360 21.09 -44.63 -23.86
C HIS A 360 21.73 -45.18 -22.57
N HIS A 361 21.12 -46.10 -21.81
CA HIS A 361 19.99 -47.00 -22.03
C HIS A 361 19.02 -46.99 -20.84
#